data_AF-A0A969KXF9-F1
#
_entry.id   AF-A0A969KXF9-F1
#
_cell.length_a   1.000
_cell.length_b   1.000
_cell.length_c   1.000
_cell.angle_alpha   90.00
_cell.angle_beta   90.00
_cell.angle_gamma   90.00
#
_symmetry.space_group_name_H-M   'P 1'
#
loop_
_entity.id
_entity.type
_entity.pdbx_description
1 polymer ?
#
loop_
_entity_poly.entity_id
_entity_poly.type
_entity_poly.pdbx_seq_one_letter_code
_entity_poly.pdbx_strand_id
1 'polypeptide(L)'
;MAIAFATIGGTSFRNANLTDADFTLATLKSTDFRKANLTRTCWYRCKMLDRVRPGMTYLKNAQARQLLTTSQGECHNFDYQDLRGINLQEANVADASFIGSNLNHSNLQRANLSKAVLKQTQLEGADLTGAILTGAYIEDWGITSTTILEDVQCEYVYMRFPTKENPNSLRKPDNLRKTFAEGEFADFIQPFFDTLDLYHSQDVDPRAISIALKNLSANHPEDDLQFVAMERRGSNGLNLRFTTTPKANKSELSHEYFANYAQIKKELPVAVQIQLAERDAEIRTLKGTIEQFIQTGTHQSTIQAETIQVIQGELVVTENRGININTGDNANISGLSSGDGVVNLGTISGNVTNAINQLPEDPESDQPNLKELLTQLQQAIQTDADLSDPDKSDLLEQVQALAEVKQTEEPAKREGLARKAIKMFDATLKSLPDTAKIAEACSKLLPLILKALGFPV
;
A
#
# COMPACT_ATOMS: atom_id res chain seq x y z
N MET A 1 -23.44 27.59 -55.21
CA MET A 1 -23.34 28.01 -53.80
C MET A 1 -21.92 27.71 -53.34
N ALA A 2 -21.08 28.72 -53.23
CA ALA A 2 -19.74 28.60 -52.66
C ALA A 2 -19.89 28.59 -51.13
N ILE A 3 -19.50 27.49 -50.49
CA ILE A 3 -19.42 27.39 -49.03
C ILE A 3 -18.11 28.09 -48.64
N ALA A 4 -18.23 29.23 -47.97
CA ALA A 4 -17.09 30.03 -47.54
C ALA A 4 -16.29 29.30 -46.45
N PHE A 5 -15.01 29.06 -46.75
CA PHE A 5 -13.95 28.76 -45.80
C PHE A 5 -13.44 30.08 -45.14
N ALA A 6 -12.99 29.97 -43.88
CA ALA A 6 -12.11 30.88 -43.11
C ALA A 6 -12.71 31.85 -42.06
N THR A 7 -12.61 31.41 -40.79
CA THR A 7 -12.51 32.17 -39.50
C THR A 7 -13.77 32.97 -39.10
N ILE A 8 -14.06 33.49 -37.89
CA ILE A 8 -13.43 34.59 -37.14
C ILE A 8 -14.16 34.74 -35.77
N GLY A 9 -13.44 34.90 -34.66
CA GLY A 9 -14.01 35.50 -33.45
C GLY A 9 -13.07 35.61 -32.26
N GLY A 10 -12.26 34.58 -31.98
CA GLY A 10 -11.29 34.59 -30.90
C GLY A 10 -10.10 33.68 -31.16
N THR A 11 -8.92 34.12 -30.73
CA THR A 11 -7.66 33.37 -30.82
C THR A 11 -7.72 32.11 -29.96
N SER A 12 -7.08 31.01 -30.36
CA SER A 12 -6.96 29.83 -29.52
C SER A 12 -5.53 29.68 -29.00
N PHE A 13 -5.39 29.70 -27.69
CA PHE A 13 -4.18 29.35 -26.94
C PHE A 13 -4.35 28.00 -26.23
N ARG A 14 -5.22 27.13 -26.74
CA ARG A 14 -5.49 25.83 -26.12
C ARG A 14 -4.22 24.99 -26.06
N ASN A 15 -3.87 24.48 -24.89
CA ASN A 15 -2.62 23.75 -24.60
C ASN A 15 -1.32 24.57 -24.80
N ALA A 16 -1.40 25.89 -25.03
CA ALA A 16 -0.22 26.71 -25.17
C ALA A 16 0.47 26.90 -23.80
N ASN A 17 1.80 27.02 -23.82
CA ASN A 17 2.53 27.55 -22.68
C ASN A 17 2.60 29.07 -22.80
N LEU A 18 1.89 29.78 -21.92
CA LEU A 18 1.85 31.24 -21.83
C LEU A 18 2.55 31.73 -20.55
N THR A 19 3.50 30.94 -20.06
CA THR A 19 4.28 31.33 -18.88
C THR A 19 4.97 32.66 -19.15
N ASP A 20 4.79 33.62 -18.25
CA ASP A 20 5.33 34.99 -18.34
C ASP A 20 4.87 35.81 -19.57
N ALA A 21 3.84 35.35 -20.30
CA ALA A 21 3.28 36.11 -21.41
C ALA A 21 2.56 37.37 -20.91
N ASP A 22 2.63 38.45 -21.70
CA ASP A 22 1.99 39.72 -21.37
C ASP A 22 0.83 40.02 -22.33
N PHE A 23 -0.39 40.06 -21.79
CA PHE A 23 -1.60 40.45 -22.50
C PHE A 23 -2.08 41.86 -22.15
N THR A 24 -1.23 42.70 -21.56
CA THR A 24 -1.60 44.05 -21.14
C THR A 24 -2.33 44.80 -22.27
N LEU A 25 -3.51 45.36 -21.95
CA LEU A 25 -4.40 46.08 -22.88
C LEU A 25 -4.97 45.25 -24.06
N ALA A 26 -4.69 43.95 -24.15
CA ALA A 26 -5.18 43.10 -25.21
C ALA A 26 -6.72 42.97 -25.18
N THR A 27 -7.33 42.75 -26.34
CA THR A 27 -8.76 42.46 -26.45
C THR A 27 -8.97 40.99 -26.73
N LEU A 28 -9.52 40.25 -25.75
CA LEU A 28 -9.59 38.79 -25.74
C LEU A 28 -10.99 38.26 -26.05
N LYS A 29 -11.62 38.81 -27.09
CA LYS A 29 -12.96 38.38 -27.51
C LYS A 29 -12.94 36.89 -27.86
N SER A 30 -13.77 36.10 -27.17
CA SER A 30 -13.96 34.66 -27.45
C SER A 30 -12.66 33.84 -27.48
N THR A 31 -11.60 34.28 -26.79
CA THR A 31 -10.29 33.63 -26.79
C THR A 31 -10.33 32.33 -25.97
N ASP A 32 -9.67 31.27 -26.46
CA ASP A 32 -9.68 29.95 -25.82
C ASP A 32 -8.38 29.65 -25.07
N PHE A 33 -8.46 29.55 -23.73
CA PHE A 33 -7.33 29.24 -22.83
C PHE A 33 -7.45 27.85 -22.19
N ARG A 34 -8.35 26.98 -22.69
CA ARG A 34 -8.50 25.63 -22.10
C ARG A 34 -7.17 24.88 -22.15
N LYS A 35 -6.77 24.32 -21.01
CA LYS A 35 -5.50 23.58 -20.84
C LYS A 35 -4.23 24.41 -21.11
N ALA A 36 -4.33 25.73 -21.25
CA ALA A 36 -3.15 26.58 -21.34
C ALA A 36 -2.43 26.64 -19.99
N ASN A 37 -1.10 26.72 -20.01
CA ASN A 37 -0.33 27.08 -18.83
C ASN A 37 -0.28 28.61 -18.74
N LEU A 38 -0.87 29.19 -17.69
CA LEU A 38 -0.99 30.64 -17.50
C LEU A 38 -0.11 31.17 -16.35
N THR A 39 0.93 30.43 -15.97
CA THR A 39 1.82 30.81 -14.89
C THR A 39 2.44 32.18 -15.15
N ARG A 40 2.24 33.12 -14.22
CA ARG A 40 2.72 34.50 -14.24
C ARG A 40 2.31 35.31 -15.48
N THR A 41 1.30 34.86 -16.23
CA THR A 41 0.74 35.63 -17.35
C THR A 41 0.13 36.94 -16.86
N CYS A 42 0.50 38.07 -17.47
CA CYS A 42 -0.05 39.38 -17.15
C CYS A 42 -1.36 39.64 -17.92
N TRP A 43 -2.39 40.12 -17.21
CA TRP A 43 -3.70 40.45 -17.80
C TRP A 43 -4.11 41.90 -17.58
N TYR A 44 -3.16 42.76 -17.20
CA TYR A 44 -3.45 44.11 -16.76
C TYR A 44 -4.22 44.90 -17.83
N ARG A 45 -5.38 45.43 -17.47
CA ARG A 45 -6.28 46.18 -18.37
C ARG A 45 -6.70 45.43 -19.64
N CYS A 46 -6.67 44.09 -19.64
CA CYS A 46 -7.27 43.27 -20.69
C CYS A 46 -8.75 43.59 -20.86
N LYS A 47 -9.21 43.65 -22.11
CA LYS A 47 -10.62 43.82 -22.46
C LYS A 47 -11.24 42.47 -22.81
N MET A 48 -12.49 42.27 -22.40
CA MET A 48 -13.27 41.05 -22.68
C MET A 48 -12.70 39.76 -22.07
N LEU A 49 -11.92 39.85 -20.98
CA LEU A 49 -11.41 38.67 -20.27
C LEU A 49 -12.56 37.82 -19.70
N ASP A 50 -13.72 38.42 -19.42
CA ASP A 50 -14.97 37.75 -19.05
C ASP A 50 -15.59 36.90 -20.18
N ARG A 51 -15.15 37.07 -21.43
CA ARG A 51 -15.68 36.39 -22.62
C ARG A 51 -14.80 35.24 -23.12
N VAL A 52 -13.72 34.94 -22.39
CA VAL A 52 -12.80 33.86 -22.75
C VAL A 52 -13.38 32.49 -22.41
N ARG A 53 -12.76 31.43 -22.93
CA ARG A 53 -13.00 30.05 -22.51
C ARG A 53 -11.86 29.63 -21.59
N PRO A 54 -11.98 29.78 -20.25
CA PRO A 54 -10.85 29.61 -19.34
C PRO A 54 -10.51 28.15 -19.03
N GLY A 55 -11.45 27.22 -19.23
CA GLY A 55 -11.27 25.82 -18.81
C GLY A 55 -11.11 25.71 -17.29
N MET A 56 -10.12 24.91 -16.85
CA MET A 56 -9.82 24.70 -15.42
C MET A 56 -8.83 25.71 -14.82
N THR A 57 -8.33 26.67 -15.60
CA THR A 57 -7.36 27.69 -15.15
C THR A 57 -7.96 28.63 -14.10
N TYR A 58 -7.11 29.42 -13.42
CA TYR A 58 -7.57 30.44 -12.45
C TYR A 58 -8.52 31.48 -13.08
N LEU A 59 -8.49 31.66 -14.41
CA LEU A 59 -9.41 32.54 -15.14
C LEU A 59 -10.87 32.08 -15.09
N LYS A 60 -11.18 30.88 -14.59
CA LYS A 60 -12.58 30.47 -14.38
C LYS A 60 -13.27 31.32 -13.30
N ASN A 61 -12.51 31.80 -12.31
CA ASN A 61 -13.03 32.64 -11.23
C ASN A 61 -13.23 34.09 -11.72
N ALA A 62 -14.42 34.64 -11.51
CA ALA A 62 -14.76 36.00 -11.94
C ALA A 62 -14.02 37.10 -11.16
N GLN A 63 -13.86 36.93 -9.85
CA GLN A 63 -13.10 37.85 -8.99
C GLN A 63 -11.62 37.82 -9.37
N ALA A 64 -11.06 36.64 -9.69
CA ALA A 64 -9.68 36.54 -10.17
C ALA A 64 -9.49 37.32 -11.49
N ARG A 65 -10.43 37.20 -12.44
CA ARG A 65 -10.40 38.02 -13.67
C ARG A 65 -10.47 39.51 -13.38
N GLN A 66 -11.35 39.93 -12.47
CA GLN A 66 -11.45 41.33 -12.07
C GLN A 66 -10.13 41.82 -11.47
N LEU A 67 -9.61 41.13 -10.45
CA LEU A 67 -8.33 41.41 -9.82
C LEU A 67 -7.19 41.53 -10.84
N LEU A 68 -7.07 40.56 -11.76
CA LEU A 68 -6.01 40.54 -12.75
C LEU A 68 -6.09 41.67 -13.78
N THR A 69 -7.30 42.18 -14.06
CA THR A 69 -7.50 43.27 -15.02
C THR A 69 -7.37 44.65 -14.38
N THR A 70 -7.70 44.80 -13.10
CA THR A 70 -7.72 46.08 -12.39
C THR A 70 -6.51 46.27 -11.48
N SER A 71 -5.83 45.19 -11.10
CA SER A 71 -4.88 45.14 -9.99
C SER A 71 -5.51 45.57 -8.65
N GLN A 72 -6.83 45.43 -8.50
CA GLN A 72 -7.58 45.80 -7.30
C GLN A 72 -8.42 44.62 -6.81
N GLY A 73 -8.09 44.13 -5.62
CA GLY A 73 -8.77 43.05 -4.90
C GLY A 73 -8.86 43.30 -3.40
N GLU A 74 -8.74 44.56 -2.96
CA GLU A 74 -8.88 44.94 -1.55
C GLU A 74 -10.20 44.42 -0.96
N CYS A 75 -10.15 43.86 0.25
CA CYS A 75 -11.29 43.24 0.95
C CYS A 75 -11.99 42.08 0.20
N HIS A 76 -11.46 41.57 -0.90
CA HIS A 76 -12.08 40.46 -1.62
C HIS A 76 -11.78 39.12 -0.94
N ASN A 77 -12.73 38.19 -1.04
CA ASN A 77 -12.56 36.82 -0.61
C ASN A 77 -12.12 35.95 -1.80
N PHE A 78 -10.96 35.33 -1.65
CA PHE A 78 -10.37 34.35 -2.56
C PHE A 78 -10.12 33.00 -1.86
N ASP A 79 -10.82 32.72 -0.76
CA ASP A 79 -10.64 31.50 0.02
C ASP A 79 -10.84 30.24 -0.84
N TYR A 80 -10.01 29.24 -0.58
CA TYR A 80 -10.03 27.92 -1.22
C TYR A 80 -9.95 27.96 -2.76
N GLN A 81 -9.42 29.05 -3.33
CA GLN A 81 -9.24 29.17 -4.77
C GLN A 81 -7.93 28.52 -5.22
N ASP A 82 -7.98 27.88 -6.38
CA ASP A 82 -6.77 27.49 -7.11
C ASP A 82 -6.32 28.66 -7.98
N LEU A 83 -5.33 29.40 -7.48
CA LEU A 83 -4.71 30.56 -8.09
C LEU A 83 -3.22 30.28 -8.40
N ARG A 84 -2.86 29.00 -8.60
CA ARG A 84 -1.48 28.60 -8.87
C ARG A 84 -0.94 29.37 -10.08
N GLY A 85 0.22 29.99 -9.89
CA GLY A 85 0.88 30.78 -10.91
C GLY A 85 0.16 32.07 -11.27
N ILE A 86 -0.73 32.61 -10.44
CA ILE A 86 -1.35 33.90 -10.73
C ILE A 86 -0.29 35.03 -10.76
N ASN A 87 -0.48 36.04 -11.61
CA ASN A 87 0.34 37.25 -11.59
C ASN A 87 -0.41 38.38 -10.88
N LEU A 88 0.05 38.73 -9.68
CA LEU A 88 -0.45 39.80 -8.83
C LEU A 88 0.62 40.86 -8.58
N GLN A 89 1.58 41.00 -9.50
CA GLN A 89 2.60 42.05 -9.42
C GLN A 89 1.94 43.42 -9.26
N GLU A 90 2.37 44.17 -8.25
CA GLU A 90 1.84 45.50 -7.88
C GLU A 90 0.32 45.55 -7.59
N ALA A 91 -0.33 44.40 -7.38
CA ALA A 91 -1.75 44.36 -7.08
C ALA A 91 -2.05 44.83 -5.65
N ASN A 92 -3.13 45.59 -5.50
CA ASN A 92 -3.68 45.91 -4.19
C ASN A 92 -4.65 44.82 -3.73
N VAL A 93 -4.21 43.97 -2.80
CA VAL A 93 -5.01 42.90 -2.19
C VAL A 93 -5.00 43.04 -0.65
N ALA A 94 -4.95 44.30 -0.17
CA ALA A 94 -5.04 44.61 1.25
C ALA A 94 -6.37 44.13 1.83
N ASP A 95 -6.36 43.65 3.07
CA ASP A 95 -7.53 43.10 3.77
C ASP A 95 -8.24 41.95 3.00
N ALA A 96 -7.64 41.39 1.95
CA ALA A 96 -8.20 40.27 1.21
C ALA A 96 -8.02 38.96 1.97
N SER A 97 -8.90 37.99 1.71
CA SER A 97 -8.84 36.67 2.33
C SER A 97 -8.40 35.63 1.31
N PHE A 98 -7.38 34.84 1.65
CA PHE A 98 -6.85 33.74 0.84
C PHE A 98 -6.87 32.41 1.59
N ILE A 99 -7.75 32.23 2.59
CA ILE A 99 -7.75 31.07 3.48
C ILE A 99 -7.76 29.76 2.67
N GLY A 100 -6.77 28.90 2.88
CA GLY A 100 -6.67 27.60 2.19
C GLY A 100 -6.47 27.67 0.67
N SER A 101 -6.08 28.82 0.13
CA SER A 101 -5.88 29.00 -1.32
C SER A 101 -4.52 28.48 -1.78
N ASN A 102 -4.43 28.14 -3.06
CA ASN A 102 -3.16 27.78 -3.70
C ASN A 102 -2.61 28.98 -4.49
N LEU A 103 -1.53 29.59 -4.02
CA LEU A 103 -0.75 30.64 -4.68
C LEU A 103 0.65 30.16 -5.06
N ASN A 104 0.88 28.84 -5.16
CA ASN A 104 2.18 28.30 -5.56
C ASN A 104 2.61 28.86 -6.92
N HIS A 105 3.90 29.19 -7.07
CA HIS A 105 4.51 29.78 -8.27
C HIS A 105 3.91 31.12 -8.73
N SER A 106 3.17 31.82 -7.87
CA SER A 106 2.61 33.14 -8.17
C SER A 106 3.68 34.22 -8.22
N ASN A 107 3.41 35.29 -8.97
CA ASN A 107 4.17 36.53 -8.90
C ASN A 107 3.39 37.49 -8.01
N LEU A 108 3.90 37.78 -6.81
CA LEU A 108 3.37 38.71 -5.82
C LEU A 108 4.32 39.91 -5.63
N GLN A 109 5.23 40.14 -6.57
CA GLN A 109 6.22 41.21 -6.45
C GLN A 109 5.53 42.55 -6.22
N ARG A 110 5.92 43.27 -5.18
CA ARG A 110 5.37 44.59 -4.82
C ARG A 110 3.86 44.60 -4.58
N ALA A 111 3.22 43.44 -4.39
CA ALA A 111 1.81 43.36 -4.06
C ALA A 111 1.55 43.92 -2.65
N ASN A 112 0.44 44.65 -2.49
CA ASN A 112 0.00 45.09 -1.18
C ASN A 112 -0.88 44.00 -0.54
N LEU A 113 -0.30 43.21 0.36
CA LEU A 113 -0.95 42.16 1.16
C LEU A 113 -1.19 42.64 2.60
N SER A 114 -1.18 43.96 2.85
CA SER A 114 -1.41 44.51 4.19
C SER A 114 -2.71 43.98 4.77
N LYS A 115 -2.66 43.43 5.99
CA LYS A 115 -3.82 42.82 6.68
C LYS A 115 -4.51 41.68 5.95
N ALA A 116 -3.91 41.13 4.89
CA ALA A 116 -4.47 39.97 4.20
C ALA A 116 -4.50 38.75 5.13
N VAL A 117 -5.48 37.87 4.92
CA VAL A 117 -5.60 36.60 5.64
C VAL A 117 -4.98 35.49 4.79
N LEU A 118 -3.75 35.11 5.13
CA LEU A 118 -2.97 34.06 4.45
C LEU A 118 -3.02 32.72 5.20
N LYS A 119 -4.09 32.50 5.99
CA LYS A 119 -4.23 31.27 6.78
C LYS A 119 -4.26 30.04 5.88
N GLN A 120 -3.41 29.05 6.13
CA GLN A 120 -3.35 27.81 5.34
C GLN A 120 -3.10 28.03 3.82
N THR A 121 -2.63 29.21 3.42
CA THR A 121 -2.37 29.55 2.01
C THR A 121 -1.06 28.95 1.55
N GLN A 122 -1.04 28.28 0.39
CA GLN A 122 0.18 27.69 -0.18
C GLN A 122 0.92 28.71 -1.06
N LEU A 123 2.22 28.89 -0.85
CA LEU A 123 3.10 29.90 -1.47
C LEU A 123 4.43 29.28 -1.95
N GLU A 124 4.48 27.97 -2.20
CA GLU A 124 5.67 27.30 -2.72
C GLU A 124 6.10 27.92 -4.05
N GLY A 125 7.35 28.37 -4.15
CA GLY A 125 7.88 28.99 -5.37
C GLY A 125 7.27 30.34 -5.72
N ALA A 126 6.48 30.95 -4.83
CA ALA A 126 5.92 32.29 -5.03
C ALA A 126 6.99 33.36 -4.84
N ASP A 127 6.89 34.44 -5.61
CA ASP A 127 7.80 35.57 -5.54
C ASP A 127 7.13 36.76 -4.85
N LEU A 128 7.51 37.04 -3.60
CA LEU A 128 7.01 38.17 -2.81
C LEU A 128 7.99 39.34 -2.77
N THR A 129 8.90 39.47 -3.76
CA THR A 129 9.93 40.53 -3.74
C THR A 129 9.30 41.92 -3.60
N GLY A 130 9.64 42.64 -2.55
CA GLY A 130 9.10 43.98 -2.28
C GLY A 130 7.62 44.02 -1.86
N ALA A 131 6.97 42.88 -1.61
CA ALA A 131 5.58 42.83 -1.18
C ALA A 131 5.39 43.45 0.21
N ILE A 132 4.19 43.98 0.47
CA ILE A 132 3.85 44.61 1.76
C ILE A 132 2.98 43.64 2.57
N LEU A 133 3.50 43.14 3.69
CA LEU A 133 2.82 42.17 4.57
C LEU A 133 2.40 42.75 5.93
N THR A 134 2.47 44.06 6.11
CA THR A 134 2.15 44.72 7.40
C THR A 134 0.74 44.37 7.87
N GLY A 135 0.65 43.73 9.02
CA GLY A 135 -0.58 43.29 9.67
C GLY A 135 -1.21 42.04 9.08
N ALA A 136 -0.56 41.33 8.14
CA ALA A 136 -1.09 40.09 7.59
C ALA A 136 -1.18 38.97 8.64
N TYR A 137 -2.13 38.06 8.43
CA TYR A 137 -2.30 36.84 9.24
C TYR A 137 -1.66 35.65 8.52
N ILE A 138 -0.57 35.10 9.07
CA ILE A 138 0.25 34.06 8.42
C ILE A 138 0.14 32.70 9.12
N GLU A 139 -1.02 32.42 9.74
CA GLU A 139 -1.29 31.15 10.42
C GLU A 139 -1.23 29.97 9.43
N ASP A 140 -0.24 29.09 9.56
CA ASP A 140 -0.09 27.90 8.71
C ASP A 140 0.07 28.22 7.22
N TRP A 141 0.58 29.40 6.86
CA TRP A 141 0.94 29.66 5.47
C TRP A 141 2.07 28.70 5.02
N GLY A 142 1.91 28.11 3.85
CA GLY A 142 2.86 27.15 3.29
C GLY A 142 3.92 27.85 2.46
N ILE A 143 5.03 28.25 3.09
CA ILE A 143 6.23 28.75 2.41
C ILE A 143 7.30 27.66 2.38
N THR A 144 8.20 27.69 1.40
CA THR A 144 9.33 26.75 1.30
C THR A 144 10.60 27.50 0.96
N SER A 145 11.75 26.81 0.91
CA SER A 145 13.03 27.41 0.48
C SER A 145 13.02 27.96 -0.95
N THR A 146 11.95 27.72 -1.72
CA THR A 146 11.75 28.29 -3.07
C THR A 146 10.89 29.56 -3.07
N THR A 147 10.26 29.91 -1.94
CA THR A 147 9.51 31.17 -1.78
C THR A 147 10.48 32.33 -1.62
N ILE A 148 10.36 33.37 -2.45
CA ILE A 148 11.25 34.54 -2.43
C ILE A 148 10.65 35.61 -1.53
N LEU A 149 11.40 36.03 -0.50
CA LEU A 149 11.02 37.08 0.46
C LEU A 149 11.98 38.29 0.43
N GLU A 150 12.70 38.49 -0.67
CA GLU A 150 13.64 39.62 -0.84
C GLU A 150 12.89 40.96 -0.70
N ASP A 151 13.47 41.89 0.04
CA ASP A 151 12.94 43.25 0.24
C ASP A 151 11.47 43.33 0.73
N VAL A 152 10.95 42.27 1.36
CA VAL A 152 9.60 42.27 1.91
C VAL A 152 9.46 43.37 2.95
N GLN A 153 8.46 44.22 2.76
CA GLN A 153 8.11 45.30 3.67
C GLN A 153 7.11 44.78 4.69
N CYS A 154 7.53 44.67 5.94
CA CYS A 154 6.64 44.22 7.00
C CYS A 154 7.01 44.90 8.31
N GLU A 155 6.09 45.68 8.88
CA GLU A 155 6.32 46.26 10.21
C GLU A 155 5.94 45.27 11.32
N TYR A 156 4.92 44.44 11.09
CA TYR A 156 4.46 43.40 11.99
C TYR A 156 3.54 42.41 11.27
N VAL A 157 3.40 41.20 11.83
CA VAL A 157 2.43 40.18 11.38
C VAL A 157 1.69 39.59 12.55
N TYR A 158 0.65 38.80 12.26
CA TYR A 158 -0.07 37.98 13.23
C TYR A 158 0.14 36.50 12.92
N MET A 159 0.63 35.74 13.90
CA MET A 159 0.87 34.31 13.75
C MET A 159 -0.41 33.46 13.83
N ARG A 160 -1.54 34.08 14.20
CA ARG A 160 -2.83 33.41 14.33
C ARG A 160 -3.98 34.29 13.88
N PHE A 161 -4.90 33.74 13.10
CA PHE A 161 -6.16 34.39 12.79
C PHE A 161 -7.12 34.29 14.00
N PRO A 162 -7.68 35.40 14.49
CA PRO A 162 -8.47 35.40 15.71
C PRO A 162 -9.81 34.68 15.51
N THR A 163 -10.24 33.89 16.51
CA THR A 163 -11.58 33.30 16.58
C THR A 163 -12.30 33.74 17.86
N LYS A 164 -13.59 33.40 18.00
CA LYS A 164 -14.35 33.68 19.23
C LYS A 164 -13.74 32.98 20.44
N GLU A 165 -13.26 31.75 20.24
CA GLU A 165 -12.66 30.91 21.26
C GLU A 165 -11.23 31.34 21.57
N ASN A 166 -10.56 31.99 20.62
CA ASN A 166 -9.17 32.38 20.74
C ASN A 166 -8.88 33.73 20.06
N PRO A 167 -9.20 34.86 20.72
CA PRO A 167 -9.17 36.19 20.10
C PRO A 167 -7.76 36.76 19.96
N ASN A 168 -6.76 36.20 20.63
CA ASN A 168 -5.39 36.71 20.55
C ASN A 168 -4.76 36.34 19.19
N SER A 169 -4.30 37.31 18.41
CA SER A 169 -3.74 37.06 17.08
C SER A 169 -2.23 36.75 17.07
N LEU A 170 -1.57 36.78 18.23
CA LEU A 170 -0.13 36.54 18.40
C LEU A 170 0.71 37.40 17.46
N ARG A 171 0.68 38.74 17.68
CA ARG A 171 1.45 39.69 16.89
C ARG A 171 2.96 39.46 17.05
N LYS A 172 3.72 39.59 15.96
CA LYS A 172 5.18 39.70 15.96
C LYS A 172 5.63 41.02 15.31
N PRO A 173 6.64 41.71 15.86
CA PRO A 173 7.28 41.43 17.15
C PRO A 173 6.31 41.53 18.33
N ASP A 174 6.55 40.76 19.40
CA ASP A 174 5.63 40.68 20.56
C ASP A 174 5.45 42.03 21.26
N ASN A 175 6.50 42.85 21.28
CA ASN A 175 6.43 44.21 21.81
C ASN A 175 5.67 45.11 20.82
N LEU A 176 4.47 45.55 21.20
CA LEU A 176 3.59 46.41 20.40
C LEU A 176 4.21 47.77 20.01
N ARG A 177 5.28 48.19 20.69
CA ARG A 177 6.02 49.43 20.37
C ARG A 177 7.17 49.22 19.39
N LYS A 178 7.43 47.97 18.99
CA LYS A 178 8.44 47.61 18.00
C LYS A 178 7.81 47.18 16.68
N THR A 179 8.54 47.46 15.62
CA THR A 179 8.33 46.95 14.27
C THR A 179 9.54 46.12 13.88
N PHE A 180 9.38 45.23 12.90
CA PHE A 180 10.54 44.68 12.21
C PHE A 180 11.28 45.82 11.48
N ALA A 181 12.61 45.77 11.50
CA ALA A 181 13.45 46.55 10.61
C ALA A 181 13.46 45.95 9.20
N GLU A 182 14.09 46.66 8.25
CA GLU A 182 14.32 46.16 6.89
C GLU A 182 15.04 44.80 6.94
N GLY A 183 14.51 43.80 6.22
CA GLY A 183 15.02 42.43 6.21
C GLY A 183 14.68 41.58 7.45
N GLU A 184 14.42 42.18 8.61
CA GLU A 184 14.23 41.45 9.89
C GLU A 184 13.01 40.50 9.85
N PHE A 185 11.98 40.84 9.08
CA PHE A 185 10.85 39.92 8.88
C PHE A 185 11.28 38.65 8.14
N ALA A 186 12.08 38.79 7.07
CA ALA A 186 12.58 37.63 6.32
C ALA A 186 13.46 36.76 7.23
N ASP A 187 14.35 37.36 8.01
CA ASP A 187 15.18 36.67 9.01
C ASP A 187 14.33 35.98 10.08
N PHE A 188 13.26 36.62 10.56
CA PHE A 188 12.32 36.05 11.52
C PHE A 188 11.59 34.83 10.97
N ILE A 189 11.24 34.86 9.67
CA ILE A 189 10.58 33.76 8.98
C ILE A 189 11.57 32.68 8.54
N GLN A 190 12.86 33.01 8.42
CA GLN A 190 13.87 32.13 7.85
C GLN A 190 13.96 30.73 8.52
N PRO A 191 13.90 30.60 9.86
CA PRO A 191 13.94 29.30 10.52
C PRO A 191 12.77 28.36 10.18
N PHE A 192 11.68 28.86 9.57
CA PHE A 192 10.58 28.03 9.09
C PHE A 192 10.90 27.32 7.75
N PHE A 193 12.01 27.66 7.07
CA PHE A 193 12.40 27.06 5.78
C PHE A 193 13.17 25.74 5.89
N ASP A 194 13.83 25.48 7.01
CA ASP A 194 14.80 24.37 7.13
C ASP A 194 14.21 23.07 7.65
N THR A 195 12.89 23.03 7.76
CA THR A 195 12.21 21.85 8.29
C THR A 195 11.31 21.16 7.28
N LEU A 196 11.40 19.84 7.24
CA LEU A 196 10.38 18.97 6.68
C LEU A 196 9.16 19.00 7.63
N ASP A 197 8.09 19.67 7.20
CA ASP A 197 6.80 19.71 7.89
C ASP A 197 5.85 18.66 7.28
N LEU A 198 5.47 17.67 8.09
CA LEU A 198 4.57 16.56 7.72
C LEU A 198 3.19 16.78 8.36
N TYR A 199 2.30 17.41 7.61
CA TYR A 199 0.97 17.78 8.07
C TYR A 199 -0.10 16.69 7.85
N HIS A 200 -0.73 16.23 8.92
CA HIS A 200 -1.89 15.33 8.91
C HIS A 200 -3.17 16.10 9.17
N SER A 201 -4.19 15.90 8.34
CA SER A 201 -5.48 16.63 8.39
C SER A 201 -6.63 15.88 9.10
N GLN A 202 -6.41 14.65 9.57
CA GLN A 202 -7.44 13.77 10.15
C GLN A 202 -6.87 12.87 11.26
N ASP A 203 -7.70 12.01 11.87
CA ASP A 203 -7.27 11.02 12.87
C ASP A 203 -6.03 10.25 12.43
N VAL A 204 -4.97 10.42 13.24
CA VAL A 204 -3.63 9.91 12.99
C VAL A 204 -3.42 8.65 13.83
N ASP A 205 -2.95 7.56 13.20
CA ASP A 205 -2.50 6.39 13.97
C ASP A 205 -1.03 6.60 14.35
N PRO A 206 -0.69 6.81 15.64
CA PRO A 206 0.68 7.10 16.06
C PRO A 206 1.64 5.95 15.76
N ARG A 207 1.16 4.71 15.65
CA ARG A 207 2.00 3.56 15.27
C ARG A 207 2.35 3.64 13.79
N ALA A 208 1.39 3.97 12.93
CA ALA A 208 1.65 4.14 11.50
C ALA A 208 2.62 5.29 11.24
N ILE A 209 2.50 6.41 11.98
CA ILE A 209 3.49 7.49 11.96
C ILE A 209 4.88 6.95 12.33
N SER A 210 4.99 6.23 13.45
CA SER A 210 6.28 5.76 13.95
C SER A 210 7.01 4.84 12.95
N ILE A 211 6.27 3.96 12.28
CA ILE A 211 6.81 3.04 11.27
C ILE A 211 7.18 3.82 10.00
N ALA A 212 6.32 4.73 9.53
CA ALA A 212 6.59 5.54 8.35
C ALA A 212 7.83 6.43 8.54
N LEU A 213 7.99 7.07 9.70
CA LEU A 213 9.17 7.87 10.04
C LEU A 213 10.43 7.02 10.11
N LYS A 214 10.34 5.82 10.72
CA LYS A 214 11.47 4.90 10.80
C LYS A 214 11.93 4.46 9.41
N ASN A 215 11.00 4.14 8.52
CA ASN A 215 11.31 3.78 7.14
C ASN A 215 11.93 4.94 6.38
N LEU A 216 11.35 6.15 6.50
CA LEU A 216 11.88 7.35 5.85
C LEU A 216 13.32 7.65 6.29
N SER A 217 13.58 7.60 7.60
CA SER A 217 14.93 7.82 8.15
C SER A 217 15.93 6.73 7.73
N ALA A 218 15.49 5.49 7.53
CA ALA A 218 16.35 4.40 7.07
C ALA A 218 16.66 4.49 5.57
N ASN A 219 15.72 5.01 4.77
CA ASN A 219 15.87 5.17 3.33
C ASN A 219 16.70 6.41 2.96
N HIS A 220 16.69 7.44 3.81
CA HIS A 220 17.40 8.72 3.59
C HIS A 220 18.37 9.05 4.75
N PRO A 221 19.36 8.20 5.05
CA PRO A 221 20.29 8.42 6.16
C PRO A 221 21.17 9.68 5.99
N GLU A 222 21.40 10.11 4.75
CA GLU A 222 22.17 11.31 4.39
C GLU A 222 21.42 12.63 4.62
N ASP A 223 20.09 12.59 4.74
CA ASP A 223 19.25 13.77 4.89
C ASP A 223 19.10 14.23 6.35
N ASP A 224 19.71 13.53 7.30
CA ASP A 224 19.81 13.91 8.73
C ASP A 224 18.48 14.43 9.32
N LEU A 225 17.45 13.58 9.24
CA LEU A 225 16.12 13.86 9.76
C LEU A 225 16.15 13.93 11.29
N GLN A 226 16.14 15.14 11.86
CA GLN A 226 16.08 15.34 13.32
C GLN A 226 14.75 15.92 13.74
N PHE A 227 14.10 15.29 14.72
CA PHE A 227 12.81 15.77 15.22
C PHE A 227 12.97 17.12 15.91
N VAL A 228 12.10 18.06 15.54
CA VAL A 228 12.05 19.41 16.11
C VAL A 228 10.83 19.54 17.03
N ALA A 229 9.64 19.29 16.49
CA ALA A 229 8.40 19.57 17.18
C ALA A 229 7.24 18.72 16.66
N MET A 230 6.25 18.53 17.54
CA MET A 230 4.94 17.99 17.21
C MET A 230 3.91 19.01 17.66
N GLU A 231 3.10 19.50 16.72
CA GLU A 231 2.18 20.61 16.95
C GLU A 231 0.76 20.20 16.56
N ARG A 232 -0.21 20.44 17.44
CA ARG A 232 -1.63 20.30 17.09
C ARG A 232 -2.04 21.48 16.22
N ARG A 233 -2.72 21.20 15.11
CA ARG A 233 -3.21 22.18 14.15
C ARG A 233 -4.73 22.03 14.00
N GLY A 234 -5.50 23.04 14.40
CA GLY A 234 -6.97 22.96 14.42
C GLY A 234 -7.51 21.92 15.41
N SER A 235 -8.72 21.41 15.17
CA SER A 235 -9.37 20.43 16.06
C SER A 235 -8.70 19.06 15.99
N ASN A 236 -8.36 18.57 14.80
CA ASN A 236 -7.90 17.19 14.60
C ASN A 236 -6.56 17.07 13.83
N GLY A 237 -5.95 18.18 13.42
CA GLY A 237 -4.71 18.15 12.64
C GLY A 237 -3.47 18.02 13.52
N LEU A 238 -2.43 17.39 12.95
CA LEU A 238 -1.14 17.18 13.59
C LEU A 238 -0.03 17.53 12.60
N ASN A 239 0.86 18.46 12.97
CA ASN A 239 2.08 18.72 12.23
C ASN A 239 3.26 18.08 12.94
N LEU A 240 4.10 17.36 12.19
CA LEU A 240 5.39 16.85 12.67
C LEU A 240 6.50 17.60 11.93
N ARG A 241 7.39 18.21 12.69
CA ARG A 241 8.47 19.04 12.16
C ARG A 241 9.82 18.38 12.39
N PHE A 242 10.61 18.29 11.32
CA PHE A 242 11.97 17.74 11.35
C PHE A 242 12.93 18.69 10.66
N THR A 243 14.15 18.87 11.15
CA THR A 243 15.22 19.44 10.31
C THR A 243 15.71 18.39 9.32
N THR A 244 16.27 18.85 8.21
CA THR A 244 17.00 18.01 7.24
C THR A 244 18.33 18.67 6.90
N THR A 245 19.22 17.96 6.20
CA THR A 245 20.36 18.62 5.57
C THR A 245 19.89 19.67 4.55
N PRO A 246 20.69 20.72 4.27
CA PRO A 246 20.30 21.78 3.33
C PRO A 246 20.06 21.31 1.89
N LYS A 247 20.61 20.14 1.50
CA LYS A 247 20.47 19.58 0.15
C LYS A 247 19.29 18.62 0.00
N ALA A 248 18.64 18.26 1.12
CA ALA A 248 17.57 17.28 1.14
C ALA A 248 16.38 17.71 0.28
N ASN A 249 15.84 16.79 -0.50
CA ASN A 249 14.65 17.02 -1.31
C ASN A 249 13.39 16.83 -0.47
N LYS A 250 13.00 17.87 0.27
CA LYS A 250 11.85 17.84 1.20
C LYS A 250 10.53 17.42 0.55
N SER A 251 10.34 17.70 -0.75
CA SER A 251 9.14 17.31 -1.49
C SER A 251 9.08 15.78 -1.69
N GLU A 252 10.21 15.19 -2.05
CA GLU A 252 10.37 13.74 -2.20
C GLU A 252 10.22 13.02 -0.85
N LEU A 253 10.88 13.53 0.20
CA LEU A 253 10.74 13.00 1.56
C LEU A 253 9.29 13.02 2.06
N SER A 254 8.58 14.14 1.82
CA SER A 254 7.17 14.27 2.17
C SER A 254 6.30 13.27 1.39
N HIS A 255 6.52 13.15 0.07
CA HIS A 255 5.78 12.22 -0.77
C HIS A 255 5.96 10.77 -0.31
N GLU A 256 7.20 10.34 -0.07
CA GLU A 256 7.50 8.99 0.40
C GLU A 256 6.88 8.72 1.78
N TYR A 257 7.01 9.66 2.71
CA TYR A 257 6.41 9.55 4.04
C TYR A 257 4.92 9.26 3.96
N PHE A 258 4.17 10.06 3.18
CA PHE A 258 2.71 9.90 3.09
C PHE A 258 2.29 8.65 2.32
N ALA A 259 3.06 8.21 1.32
CA ALA A 259 2.84 6.95 0.64
C ALA A 259 2.98 5.76 1.60
N ASN A 260 4.08 5.71 2.34
CA ASN A 260 4.34 4.67 3.35
C ASN A 260 3.28 4.69 4.46
N TYR A 261 2.96 5.87 4.99
CA TYR A 261 1.96 6.04 6.03
C TYR A 261 0.58 5.50 5.60
N ALA A 262 0.14 5.81 4.36
CA ALA A 262 -1.15 5.35 3.84
C ALA A 262 -1.19 3.81 3.70
N GLN A 263 -0.10 3.19 3.25
CA GLN A 263 0.03 1.75 3.16
C GLN A 263 0.00 1.10 4.55
N ILE A 264 0.82 1.57 5.48
CA ILE A 264 0.90 1.04 6.84
C ILE A 264 -0.45 1.17 7.55
N LYS A 265 -1.14 2.31 7.41
CA LYS A 265 -2.46 2.52 8.02
C LYS A 265 -3.49 1.48 7.53
N LYS A 266 -3.38 1.03 6.29
CA LYS A 266 -4.25 -0.02 5.72
C LYS A 266 -3.90 -1.42 6.25
N GLU A 267 -2.61 -1.72 6.40
CA GLU A 267 -2.12 -3.07 6.74
C GLU A 267 -2.04 -3.33 8.25
N LEU A 268 -1.77 -2.31 9.06
CA LEU A 268 -1.54 -2.44 10.49
C LEU A 268 -2.71 -3.07 11.26
N PRO A 269 -4.00 -2.74 11.00
CA PRO A 269 -5.11 -3.42 11.66
C PRO A 269 -5.13 -4.93 11.40
N VAL A 270 -4.81 -5.35 10.16
CA VAL A 270 -4.79 -6.77 9.76
C VAL A 270 -3.63 -7.49 10.42
N ALA A 271 -2.43 -6.89 10.42
CA ALA A 271 -1.25 -7.47 11.07
C ALA A 271 -1.45 -7.67 12.58
N VAL A 272 -2.09 -6.71 13.25
CA VAL A 272 -2.43 -6.81 14.68
C VAL A 272 -3.47 -7.92 14.92
N GLN A 273 -4.46 -8.06 14.05
CA GLN A 273 -5.44 -9.15 14.15
C GLN A 273 -4.82 -10.53 13.93
N ILE A 274 -3.87 -10.65 12.99
CA ILE A 274 -3.11 -11.90 12.80
C ILE A 274 -2.31 -12.24 14.06
N GLN A 275 -1.55 -11.30 14.62
CA GLN A 275 -0.78 -11.55 15.84
C GLN A 275 -1.64 -11.89 17.05
N LEU A 276 -2.79 -11.23 17.21
CA LEU A 276 -3.76 -11.58 18.25
C LEU A 276 -4.31 -12.99 18.04
N ALA A 277 -4.68 -13.35 16.81
CA ALA A 277 -5.16 -14.68 16.50
C ALA A 277 -4.08 -15.75 16.71
N GLU A 278 -2.82 -15.48 16.36
CA GLU A 278 -1.67 -16.36 16.62
C GLU A 278 -1.46 -16.56 18.13
N ARG A 279 -1.51 -15.48 18.91
CA ARG A 279 -1.42 -15.53 20.38
C ARG A 279 -2.59 -16.28 21.00
N ASP A 280 -3.81 -16.08 20.50
CA ASP A 280 -5.00 -16.82 20.96
C ASP A 280 -4.90 -18.31 20.63
N ALA A 281 -4.36 -18.68 19.47
CA ALA A 281 -4.09 -20.06 19.09
C ALA A 281 -3.02 -20.71 20.00
N GLU A 282 -1.94 -19.99 20.31
CA GLU A 282 -0.93 -20.42 21.29
C GLU A 282 -1.55 -20.63 22.69
N ILE A 283 -2.39 -19.70 23.13
CA ILE A 283 -3.10 -19.79 24.42
C ILE A 283 -4.04 -21.01 24.44
N ARG A 284 -4.81 -21.24 23.37
CA ARG A 284 -5.67 -22.43 23.24
C ARG A 284 -4.88 -23.72 23.33
N THR A 285 -3.75 -23.80 22.63
CA THR A 285 -2.85 -24.96 22.63
C THR A 285 -2.28 -25.22 24.04
N LEU A 286 -1.80 -24.18 24.71
CA LEU A 286 -1.28 -24.27 26.08
C LEU A 286 -2.38 -24.71 27.06
N LYS A 287 -3.58 -24.14 26.95
CA LYS A 287 -4.73 -24.51 27.78
C LYS A 287 -5.09 -25.98 27.60
N GLY A 288 -5.21 -26.46 26.36
CA GLY A 288 -5.51 -27.87 26.09
C GLY A 288 -4.45 -28.82 26.66
N THR A 289 -3.17 -28.45 26.52
CA THR A 289 -2.05 -29.23 27.09
C THR A 289 -2.14 -29.31 28.62
N ILE A 290 -2.44 -28.19 29.29
CA ILE A 290 -2.59 -28.14 30.75
C ILE A 290 -3.79 -28.97 31.20
N GLU A 291 -4.94 -28.84 30.54
CA GLU A 291 -6.15 -29.60 30.87
C GLU A 291 -5.94 -31.12 30.71
N GLN A 292 -5.25 -31.54 29.65
CA GLN A 292 -4.93 -32.94 29.40
C GLN A 292 -3.94 -33.50 30.43
N PHE A 293 -2.95 -32.71 30.85
CA PHE A 293 -2.03 -33.08 31.93
C PHE A 293 -2.77 -33.26 33.26
N ILE A 294 -3.67 -32.32 33.61
CA ILE A 294 -4.50 -32.40 34.83
C ILE A 294 -5.37 -33.66 34.82
N GLN A 295 -5.92 -34.06 33.67
CA GLN A 295 -6.82 -35.20 33.56
C GLN A 295 -6.11 -36.56 33.54
N THR A 296 -4.92 -36.64 32.93
CA THR A 296 -4.26 -37.94 32.65
C THR A 296 -3.00 -38.19 33.48
N GLY A 297 -2.40 -37.15 34.07
CA GLY A 297 -1.13 -37.25 34.78
C GLY A 297 0.09 -37.52 33.87
N THR A 298 -0.06 -37.41 32.55
CA THR A 298 1.01 -37.69 31.56
C THR A 298 1.25 -36.50 30.64
N HIS A 299 2.52 -36.28 30.25
CA HIS A 299 2.92 -35.25 29.29
C HIS A 299 2.84 -35.79 27.85
N GLN A 300 1.64 -35.99 27.30
CA GLN A 300 1.49 -36.21 25.85
C GLN A 300 1.18 -34.88 25.15
N SER A 301 2.03 -34.52 24.18
CA SER A 301 1.88 -33.29 23.39
C SER A 301 1.11 -33.59 22.10
N THR A 302 -0.20 -33.35 22.07
CA THR A 302 -0.96 -33.32 20.81
C THR A 302 -0.76 -31.95 20.17
N ILE A 303 0.06 -31.84 19.11
CA ILE A 303 0.23 -30.58 18.38
C ILE A 303 -0.98 -30.40 17.46
N GLN A 304 -1.93 -29.56 17.87
CA GLN A 304 -2.95 -29.03 16.98
C GLN A 304 -2.38 -27.77 16.33
N ALA A 305 -2.11 -27.82 15.02
CA ALA A 305 -1.64 -26.67 14.27
C ALA A 305 -2.86 -25.94 13.67
N GLU A 306 -3.23 -24.79 14.24
CA GLU A 306 -4.18 -23.88 13.60
C GLU A 306 -3.44 -23.05 12.54
N THR A 307 -4.02 -22.92 11.34
CA THR A 307 -3.47 -22.05 10.29
C THR A 307 -4.37 -20.83 10.13
N ILE A 308 -3.79 -19.63 10.26
CA ILE A 308 -4.51 -18.37 10.08
C ILE A 308 -4.19 -17.85 8.68
N GLN A 309 -5.22 -17.62 7.87
CA GLN A 309 -5.08 -17.09 6.51
C GLN A 309 -5.99 -15.87 6.32
N VAL A 310 -5.59 -14.96 5.42
CA VAL A 310 -6.42 -13.83 5.01
C VAL A 310 -6.99 -14.13 3.63
N ILE A 311 -8.32 -14.31 3.54
CA ILE A 311 -9.03 -14.58 2.29
C ILE A 311 -9.96 -13.40 2.05
N GLN A 312 -9.77 -12.69 0.93
CA GLN A 312 -10.59 -11.52 0.53
C GLN A 312 -10.70 -10.41 1.60
N GLY A 313 -9.73 -10.30 2.50
CA GLY A 313 -9.70 -9.28 3.56
C GLY A 313 -10.38 -9.69 4.86
N GLU A 314 -10.89 -10.91 4.96
CA GLU A 314 -11.38 -11.50 6.21
C GLU A 314 -10.36 -12.51 6.77
N LEU A 315 -10.25 -12.55 8.10
CA LEU A 315 -9.38 -13.46 8.82
C LEU A 315 -10.09 -14.82 8.96
N VAL A 316 -9.52 -15.86 8.35
CA VAL A 316 -10.07 -17.23 8.40
C VAL A 316 -9.13 -18.09 9.22
N VAL A 317 -9.65 -18.65 10.31
CA VAL A 317 -8.94 -19.62 11.15
C VAL A 317 -9.36 -21.02 10.72
N THR A 318 -8.41 -21.82 10.25
CA THR A 318 -8.69 -23.20 9.82
C THR A 318 -8.05 -24.17 10.81
N GLU A 319 -8.86 -25.00 11.44
CA GLU A 319 -8.41 -26.10 12.30
C GLU A 319 -7.88 -27.24 11.44
N ASN A 320 -6.56 -27.49 11.45
CA ASN A 320 -6.05 -28.76 10.93
C ASN A 320 -6.27 -29.83 11.99
N ARG A 321 -6.96 -30.92 11.61
CA ARG A 321 -7.11 -32.09 12.48
C ARG A 321 -5.71 -32.63 12.80
N GLY A 322 -5.39 -32.63 14.09
CA GLY A 322 -4.02 -32.73 14.61
C GLY A 322 -3.25 -33.98 14.21
N ILE A 323 -1.92 -33.84 14.22
CA ILE A 323 -0.96 -34.93 14.07
C ILE A 323 -0.84 -35.62 15.42
N ASN A 324 -1.16 -36.91 15.47
CA ASN A 324 -0.97 -37.71 16.67
C ASN A 324 0.42 -38.37 16.61
N ILE A 325 1.36 -37.91 17.44
CA ILE A 325 2.72 -38.49 17.53
C ILE A 325 2.77 -39.33 18.81
N ASN A 326 2.79 -40.65 18.66
CA ASN A 326 2.96 -41.55 19.79
C ASN A 326 4.45 -41.94 19.91
N THR A 327 5.17 -41.38 20.89
CA THR A 327 6.57 -41.74 21.16
C THR A 327 6.63 -42.97 22.06
N GLY A 328 6.45 -44.14 21.47
CA GLY A 328 6.86 -45.44 22.00
C GLY A 328 7.63 -46.22 20.94
N ASP A 329 8.17 -47.41 21.27
CA ASP A 329 9.11 -48.19 20.45
C ASP A 329 8.67 -48.52 19.00
N ASN A 330 7.42 -48.21 18.62
CA ASN A 330 6.98 -48.09 17.23
C ASN A 330 6.28 -46.74 17.01
N ALA A 331 7.01 -45.77 16.46
CA ALA A 331 6.45 -44.46 16.10
C ALA A 331 5.56 -44.59 14.86
N ASN A 332 4.25 -44.35 15.01
CA ASN A 332 3.31 -44.23 13.90
C ASN A 332 2.94 -42.75 13.70
N ILE A 333 3.00 -42.28 12.45
CA ILE A 333 2.45 -41.00 11.99
C ILE A 333 1.20 -41.34 11.18
N SER A 334 0.02 -40.95 11.66
CA SER A 334 -1.23 -41.05 10.88
C SER A 334 -1.97 -39.72 10.89
N GLY A 335 -2.57 -39.35 9.74
CA GLY A 335 -3.50 -38.22 9.67
C GLY A 335 -3.29 -37.15 8.59
N LEU A 336 -2.46 -37.35 7.56
CA LEU A 336 -2.42 -36.43 6.41
C LEU A 336 -3.54 -36.78 5.42
N SER A 337 -4.78 -36.34 5.69
CA SER A 337 -5.78 -36.17 4.63
C SER A 337 -5.85 -34.69 4.26
N SER A 338 -5.27 -34.32 3.13
CA SER A 338 -5.37 -33.00 2.53
C SER A 338 -6.79 -32.74 2.05
N GLY A 339 -7.57 -32.03 2.86
CA GLY A 339 -8.74 -31.30 2.37
C GLY A 339 -8.25 -30.01 1.72
N ASP A 340 -7.85 -30.10 0.45
CA ASP A 340 -7.91 -29.03 -0.57
C ASP A 340 -6.86 -29.26 -1.67
N GLY A 341 -7.23 -30.06 -2.67
CA GLY A 341 -6.80 -29.97 -4.09
C GLY A 341 -5.31 -29.98 -4.47
N VAL A 342 -4.37 -29.91 -3.53
CA VAL A 342 -2.93 -29.91 -3.77
C VAL A 342 -2.40 -31.29 -3.42
N VAL A 343 -2.07 -32.06 -4.46
CA VAL A 343 -1.51 -33.41 -4.33
C VAL A 343 -0.06 -33.29 -3.83
N ASN A 344 0.20 -33.65 -2.57
CA ASN A 344 1.57 -33.74 -2.05
C ASN A 344 2.14 -35.14 -2.29
N LEU A 345 2.65 -35.34 -3.52
CA LEU A 345 3.25 -36.61 -3.95
C LEU A 345 4.39 -37.10 -3.05
N GLY A 346 5.15 -36.19 -2.44
CA GLY A 346 6.24 -36.54 -1.53
C GLY A 346 5.72 -37.28 -0.29
N THR A 347 4.62 -36.80 0.29
CA THR A 347 3.98 -37.42 1.44
C THR A 347 3.38 -38.78 1.10
N ILE A 348 2.65 -38.87 -0.03
CA ILE A 348 2.00 -40.11 -0.46
C ILE A 348 3.06 -41.17 -0.77
N SER A 349 4.12 -40.81 -1.49
CA SER A 349 5.29 -41.66 -1.70
C SER A 349 5.93 -42.13 -0.38
N GLY A 350 6.08 -41.24 0.59
CA GLY A 350 6.63 -41.58 1.90
C GLY A 350 5.78 -42.63 2.63
N ASN A 351 4.45 -42.49 2.59
CA ASN A 351 3.53 -43.45 3.18
C ASN A 351 3.59 -44.83 2.52
N VAL A 352 3.64 -44.87 1.17
CA VAL A 352 3.84 -46.11 0.41
C VAL A 352 5.14 -46.80 0.82
N THR A 353 6.23 -46.04 0.91
CA THR A 353 7.55 -46.56 1.33
C THR A 353 7.49 -47.19 2.72
N ASN A 354 6.79 -46.53 3.65
CA ASN A 354 6.61 -47.04 5.01
C ASN A 354 5.77 -48.33 5.02
N ALA A 355 4.66 -48.38 4.30
CA ALA A 355 3.82 -49.58 4.20
C ALA A 355 4.58 -50.77 3.60
N ILE A 356 5.41 -50.53 2.57
CA ILE A 356 6.30 -51.54 1.98
C ILE A 356 7.37 -51.99 2.99
N ASN A 357 7.96 -51.08 3.75
CA ASN A 357 8.99 -51.41 4.74
C ASN A 357 8.47 -52.23 5.93
N GLN A 358 7.18 -52.12 6.26
CA GLN A 358 6.52 -52.92 7.28
C GLN A 358 6.22 -54.36 6.84
N LEU A 359 6.42 -54.69 5.55
CA LEU A 359 6.34 -56.07 5.10
C LEU A 359 7.54 -56.88 5.63
N PRO A 360 7.32 -58.12 6.09
CA PRO A 360 8.41 -58.99 6.52
C PRO A 360 9.36 -59.28 5.35
N GLU A 361 10.66 -59.39 5.65
CA GLU A 361 11.63 -59.94 4.70
C GLU A 361 11.43 -61.45 4.65
N ASP A 362 10.66 -61.95 3.68
CA ASP A 362 10.45 -63.40 3.50
C ASP A 362 11.75 -64.03 2.96
N PRO A 363 12.44 -64.94 3.70
CA PRO A 363 13.69 -65.54 3.23
C PRO A 363 13.48 -66.90 2.52
N GLU A 364 12.28 -67.46 2.46
CA GLU A 364 12.08 -68.85 2.03
C GLU A 364 10.75 -69.08 1.27
N SER A 365 10.76 -68.93 -0.06
CA SER A 365 9.79 -69.56 -1.00
C SER A 365 10.15 -69.18 -2.44
N ASP A 366 9.90 -70.06 -3.43
CA ASP A 366 10.00 -69.80 -4.89
C ASP A 366 8.97 -68.73 -5.40
N GLN A 367 8.50 -67.85 -4.53
CA GLN A 367 7.56 -66.77 -4.87
C GLN A 367 8.28 -65.42 -5.05
N PRO A 368 7.77 -64.55 -5.93
CA PRO A 368 8.32 -63.22 -6.13
C PRO A 368 8.33 -62.42 -4.81
N ASN A 369 9.46 -61.78 -4.47
CA ASN A 369 9.57 -60.95 -3.28
C ASN A 369 8.59 -59.77 -3.35
N LEU A 370 7.51 -59.81 -2.56
CA LEU A 370 6.44 -58.81 -2.57
C LEU A 370 6.97 -57.40 -2.26
N LYS A 371 7.90 -57.28 -1.31
CA LYS A 371 8.50 -56.00 -0.92
C LYS A 371 9.28 -55.40 -2.10
N GLU A 372 10.03 -56.23 -2.81
CA GLU A 372 10.77 -55.83 -4.01
C GLU A 372 9.85 -55.43 -5.17
N LEU A 373 8.81 -56.22 -5.43
CA LEU A 373 7.85 -55.95 -6.50
C LEU A 373 7.08 -54.64 -6.28
N LEU A 374 6.63 -54.38 -5.06
CA LEU A 374 5.93 -53.14 -4.72
C LEU A 374 6.86 -51.93 -4.80
N THR A 375 8.14 -52.09 -4.42
CA THR A 375 9.16 -51.04 -4.57
C THR A 375 9.40 -50.72 -6.05
N GLN A 376 9.52 -51.74 -6.90
CA GLN A 376 9.68 -51.55 -8.35
C GLN A 376 8.45 -50.86 -8.96
N LEU A 377 7.24 -51.22 -8.53
CA LEU A 377 6.00 -50.60 -9.00
C LEU A 377 5.91 -49.13 -8.56
N GLN A 378 6.22 -48.83 -7.31
CA GLN A 378 6.30 -47.46 -6.79
C GLN A 378 7.28 -46.61 -7.61
N GLN A 379 8.48 -47.14 -7.88
CA GLN A 379 9.49 -46.42 -8.66
C GLN A 379 9.04 -46.18 -10.11
N ALA A 380 8.39 -47.16 -10.74
CA ALA A 380 7.85 -47.02 -12.09
C ALA A 380 6.82 -45.88 -12.18
N ILE A 381 5.91 -45.76 -11.20
CA ILE A 381 4.92 -44.67 -11.15
C ILE A 381 5.59 -43.31 -11.01
N GLN A 382 6.60 -43.21 -10.14
CA GLN A 382 7.25 -41.93 -9.84
C GLN A 382 8.09 -41.41 -10.99
N THR A 383 8.78 -42.31 -11.69
CA THR A 383 9.74 -41.99 -12.75
C THR A 383 9.09 -41.82 -14.12
N ASP A 384 7.83 -42.22 -14.30
CA ASP A 384 7.10 -41.96 -15.54
C ASP A 384 6.81 -40.45 -15.67
N ALA A 385 7.44 -39.81 -16.64
CA ALA A 385 7.28 -38.39 -16.91
C ALA A 385 5.96 -38.06 -17.62
N ASP A 386 5.30 -39.07 -18.21
CA ASP A 386 4.07 -38.93 -18.98
C ASP A 386 2.81 -39.06 -18.10
N LEU A 387 2.98 -39.33 -16.79
CA LEU A 387 1.92 -39.36 -15.78
C LEU A 387 1.73 -38.01 -15.10
N SER A 388 0.47 -37.57 -14.95
CA SER A 388 0.13 -36.37 -14.17
C SER A 388 0.24 -36.63 -12.66
N ASP A 389 0.46 -35.58 -11.87
CA ASP A 389 0.59 -35.72 -10.41
C ASP A 389 -0.66 -36.34 -9.73
N PRO A 390 -1.90 -36.00 -10.13
CA PRO A 390 -3.10 -36.71 -9.68
C PRO A 390 -3.10 -38.20 -10.03
N ASP A 391 -2.72 -38.56 -11.26
CA ASP A 391 -2.69 -39.98 -11.66
C ASP A 391 -1.61 -40.76 -10.88
N LYS A 392 -0.45 -40.14 -10.63
CA LYS A 392 0.60 -40.71 -9.77
C LYS A 392 0.09 -40.93 -8.35
N SER A 393 -0.69 -39.99 -7.82
CA SER A 393 -1.31 -40.11 -6.50
C SER A 393 -2.26 -41.30 -6.43
N ASP A 394 -3.22 -41.38 -7.36
CA ASP A 394 -4.23 -42.43 -7.38
C ASP A 394 -3.59 -43.83 -7.48
N LEU A 395 -2.55 -43.97 -8.32
CA LEU A 395 -1.80 -45.22 -8.46
C LEU A 395 -0.98 -45.55 -7.20
N LEU A 396 -0.29 -44.57 -6.60
CA LEU A 396 0.49 -44.77 -5.38
C LEU A 396 -0.39 -45.17 -4.19
N GLU A 397 -1.59 -44.61 -4.06
CA GLU A 397 -2.56 -45.03 -3.03
C GLU A 397 -2.94 -46.52 -3.19
N GLN A 398 -3.05 -47.01 -4.42
CA GLN A 398 -3.33 -48.43 -4.64
C GLN A 398 -2.11 -49.31 -4.33
N VAL A 399 -0.88 -48.83 -4.57
CA VAL A 399 0.34 -49.55 -4.15
C VAL A 399 0.40 -49.67 -2.62
N GLN A 400 0.06 -48.60 -1.90
CA GLN A 400 -0.04 -48.65 -0.44
C GLN A 400 -1.08 -49.69 0.01
N ALA A 401 -2.27 -49.66 -0.59
CA ALA A 401 -3.32 -50.63 -0.26
C ALA A 401 -2.84 -52.08 -0.50
N LEU A 402 -2.12 -52.36 -1.59
CA LEU A 402 -1.56 -53.70 -1.86
C LEU A 402 -0.53 -54.13 -0.80
N ALA A 403 0.29 -53.21 -0.27
CA ALA A 403 1.22 -53.51 0.83
C ALA A 403 0.47 -53.85 2.14
N GLU A 404 -0.64 -53.17 2.42
CA GLU A 404 -1.45 -53.38 3.62
C GLU A 404 -2.24 -54.71 3.61
N VAL A 405 -2.38 -55.37 2.45
CA VAL A 405 -3.07 -56.67 2.34
C VAL A 405 -2.44 -57.73 3.23
N LYS A 406 -1.10 -57.87 3.26
CA LYS A 406 -0.44 -58.86 4.15
C LYS A 406 -0.51 -58.49 5.63
N GLN A 407 -0.75 -57.21 5.94
CA GLN A 407 -0.87 -56.70 7.31
C GLN A 407 -2.29 -56.87 7.88
N THR A 408 -3.27 -57.11 7.02
CA THR A 408 -4.67 -57.27 7.44
C THR A 408 -4.92 -58.70 7.93
N GLU A 409 -5.22 -58.89 9.22
CA GLU A 409 -5.40 -60.24 9.79
C GLU A 409 -6.68 -60.95 9.29
N GLU A 410 -7.75 -60.20 9.00
CA GLU A 410 -9.07 -60.75 8.65
C GLU A 410 -9.16 -61.17 7.16
N PRO A 411 -9.36 -62.47 6.83
CA PRO A 411 -9.29 -62.97 5.46
C PRO A 411 -10.29 -62.33 4.47
N ALA A 412 -11.53 -62.09 4.91
CA ALA A 412 -12.56 -61.46 4.08
C ALA A 412 -12.22 -59.99 3.75
N LYS A 413 -11.56 -59.29 4.69
CA LYS A 413 -11.08 -57.92 4.46
C LYS A 413 -9.85 -57.90 3.57
N ARG A 414 -8.92 -58.87 3.71
CA ARG A 414 -7.77 -59.03 2.79
C ARG A 414 -8.21 -59.13 1.34
N GLU A 415 -9.16 -60.02 1.07
CA GLU A 415 -9.68 -60.24 -0.27
C GLU A 415 -10.45 -59.03 -0.81
N GLY A 416 -11.27 -58.38 0.03
CA GLY A 416 -11.97 -57.15 -0.34
C GLY A 416 -11.02 -55.99 -0.67
N LEU A 417 -9.95 -55.83 0.11
CA LEU A 417 -8.96 -54.77 -0.05
C LEU A 417 -8.12 -54.96 -1.32
N ALA A 418 -7.64 -56.19 -1.56
CA ALA A 418 -6.91 -56.53 -2.79
C ALA A 418 -7.77 -56.33 -4.04
N ARG A 419 -9.02 -56.83 -4.06
CA ARG A 419 -9.92 -56.64 -5.21
C ARG A 419 -10.23 -55.17 -5.47
N LYS A 420 -10.43 -54.37 -4.42
CA LYS A 420 -10.71 -52.93 -4.54
C LYS A 420 -9.50 -52.20 -5.11
N ALA A 421 -8.30 -52.48 -4.60
CA ALA A 421 -7.07 -51.88 -5.06
C ALA A 421 -6.82 -52.16 -6.55
N ILE A 422 -6.96 -53.42 -6.98
CA ILE A 422 -6.79 -53.80 -8.39
C ILE A 422 -7.85 -53.14 -9.29
N LYS A 423 -9.11 -53.12 -8.87
CA LYS A 423 -10.18 -52.49 -9.65
C LYS A 423 -9.92 -50.99 -9.87
N MET A 424 -9.38 -50.31 -8.86
CA MET A 424 -9.03 -48.89 -8.97
C MET A 424 -7.77 -48.68 -9.81
N PHE A 425 -6.78 -49.57 -9.70
CA PHE A 425 -5.60 -49.62 -10.56
C PHE A 425 -6.00 -49.74 -12.04
N ASP A 426 -6.84 -50.73 -12.36
CA ASP A 426 -7.32 -50.97 -13.73
C ASP A 426 -8.16 -49.82 -14.28
N ALA A 427 -8.99 -49.20 -13.44
CA ALA A 427 -9.79 -48.05 -13.84
C ALA A 427 -8.88 -46.86 -14.21
N THR A 428 -7.87 -46.59 -13.38
CA THR A 428 -6.90 -45.51 -13.59
C THR A 428 -6.07 -45.77 -14.84
N LEU A 429 -5.55 -47.00 -15.02
CA LEU A 429 -4.77 -47.36 -16.21
C LEU A 429 -5.57 -47.23 -17.52
N LYS A 430 -6.88 -47.52 -17.51
CA LYS A 430 -7.75 -47.38 -18.70
C LYS A 430 -8.03 -45.93 -19.08
N SER A 431 -7.89 -44.99 -18.16
CA SER A 431 -8.05 -43.56 -18.44
C SER A 431 -6.75 -42.87 -18.86
N LEU A 432 -5.61 -43.56 -18.84
CA LEU A 432 -4.33 -42.98 -19.21
C LEU A 432 -4.14 -42.87 -20.74
N PRO A 433 -3.37 -41.88 -21.21
CA PRO A 433 -3.00 -41.77 -22.62
C PRO A 433 -2.04 -42.90 -23.05
N ASP A 434 -2.11 -43.31 -24.33
CA ASP A 434 -1.29 -44.38 -24.93
C ASP A 434 0.24 -44.14 -24.81
N THR A 435 0.65 -42.92 -24.50
CA THR A 435 2.05 -42.53 -24.29
C THR A 435 2.59 -42.91 -22.91
N ALA A 436 1.75 -43.22 -21.93
CA ALA A 436 2.16 -43.55 -20.57
C ALA A 436 2.85 -44.93 -20.52
N LYS A 437 4.09 -44.97 -20.02
CA LYS A 437 4.90 -46.20 -19.96
C LYS A 437 4.54 -47.08 -18.77
N ILE A 438 3.81 -46.53 -17.80
CA ILE A 438 3.37 -47.23 -16.60
C ILE A 438 2.49 -48.45 -16.91
N ALA A 439 1.74 -48.44 -18.00
CA ALA A 439 0.89 -49.56 -18.40
C ALA A 439 1.71 -50.83 -18.67
N GLU A 440 2.89 -50.71 -19.28
CA GLU A 440 3.80 -51.83 -19.51
C GLU A 440 4.35 -52.38 -18.18
N ALA A 441 4.79 -51.49 -17.28
CA ALA A 441 5.29 -51.89 -15.96
C ALA A 441 4.20 -52.58 -15.13
N CYS A 442 2.97 -52.06 -15.13
CA CYS A 442 1.83 -52.66 -14.44
C CYS A 442 1.48 -54.04 -15.02
N SER A 443 1.50 -54.21 -16.35
CA SER A 443 1.23 -55.50 -16.99
C SER A 443 2.22 -56.61 -16.58
N LYS A 444 3.46 -56.23 -16.22
CA LYS A 444 4.50 -57.14 -15.75
C LYS A 444 4.45 -57.37 -14.24
N LEU A 445 4.25 -56.31 -13.46
CA LEU A 445 4.39 -56.35 -11.99
C LEU A 445 3.10 -56.78 -11.27
N LEU A 446 1.92 -56.32 -11.69
CA LEU A 446 0.66 -56.62 -10.99
C LEU A 446 0.33 -58.12 -10.91
N PRO A 447 0.52 -58.94 -11.98
CA PRO A 447 0.34 -60.39 -11.90
C PRO A 447 1.25 -61.06 -10.86
N LEU A 448 2.50 -60.61 -10.77
CA LEU A 448 3.47 -61.14 -9.82
C LEU A 448 3.14 -60.73 -8.38
N ILE A 449 2.68 -59.50 -8.18
CA ILE A 449 2.22 -58.98 -6.88
C ILE A 449 1.00 -59.77 -6.40
N LEU A 450 0.00 -60.02 -7.26
CA LEU A 450 -1.17 -60.80 -6.91
C LEU A 450 -0.83 -62.24 -6.55
N LYS A 451 0.08 -62.86 -7.31
CA LYS A 451 0.59 -64.20 -6.99
C LYS A 451 1.29 -64.23 -5.63
N ALA A 452 2.12 -63.23 -5.32
CA ALA A 452 2.82 -63.11 -4.02
C ALA A 452 1.87 -62.80 -2.84
N LEU A 453 0.69 -62.23 -3.13
CA LEU A 453 -0.40 -62.02 -2.17
C LEU A 453 -1.34 -63.23 -2.05
N GLY A 454 -1.14 -64.30 -2.84
CA GLY A 454 -1.95 -65.51 -2.81
C GLY A 454 -3.30 -65.41 -3.53
N PHE A 455 -3.46 -64.43 -4.43
CA PHE A 455 -4.66 -64.28 -5.25
C PHE A 455 -4.49 -64.93 -6.63
N PRO A 456 -5.58 -65.45 -7.24
CA PRO A 456 -5.55 -65.91 -8.62
C PRO A 456 -5.24 -64.75 -9.57
N VAL A 457 -4.38 -65.01 -10.55
CA VAL A 457 -3.97 -64.08 -11.62
C VAL A 457 -4.87 -64.26 -12.83
#